data_AF-G5RUH6-F1
#
_entry.id   AF-G5RUH6-F1
#
_cell.length_a   1.000
_cell.length_b   1.000
_cell.length_c   1.000
_cell.angle_alpha   90.00
_cell.angle_beta   90.00
_cell.angle_gamma   90.00
#
_symmetry.space_group_name_H-M   'P 1'
#
loop_
_entity.id
_entity.type
_entity.pdbx_description
1 polymer ?
#
loop_
_entity_poly.entity_id
_entity_poly.type
_entity_poly.pdbx_seq_one_letter_code
_entity_poly.pdbx_strand_id
1 'polypeptide(L)'
;MATIDSMNKDTTRLSDGPDWTFDLLDVYLAEIDRVAKLYQLDTYPHQIEVITSEQMMDAYSSVGMPINYPHWSFGKKFIETERLYKHGQQGLAYEIVINSNPCIAYLMEENTITMQALVMAHACYGHNSFFKNN
;
A
#
# COMPACT_ATOMS: atom_id res chain seq x y z
N MET A 1 20.40 27.34 -19.58
CA MET A 1 19.14 26.68 -19.17
C MET A 1 19.43 25.19 -19.21
N ALA A 2 19.79 24.60 -18.06
CA ALA A 2 20.18 23.21 -18.01
C ALA A 2 18.95 22.35 -18.32
N THR A 3 19.04 21.53 -19.36
CA THR A 3 18.01 20.57 -19.75
C THR A 3 17.82 19.57 -18.60
N ILE A 4 16.58 19.19 -18.37
CA ILE A 4 16.05 18.29 -17.31
C ILE A 4 16.68 16.88 -17.30
N ASP A 5 17.67 16.63 -18.16
CA ASP A 5 18.26 15.32 -18.45
C ASP A 5 19.69 15.15 -17.89
N SER A 6 20.20 16.14 -17.13
CA SER A 6 21.57 16.11 -16.58
C SER A 6 21.66 15.79 -15.09
N MET A 7 20.58 15.35 -14.45
CA MET A 7 20.67 14.75 -13.11
C MET A 7 21.03 13.28 -13.28
N ASN A 8 22.24 12.93 -12.85
CA ASN A 8 22.85 11.60 -12.81
C ASN A 8 21.79 10.47 -12.85
N LYS A 9 21.47 9.95 -14.04
CA LYS A 9 20.57 8.82 -14.21
C LYS A 9 21.32 7.62 -13.69
N ASP A 10 21.10 7.27 -12.43
CA ASP A 10 21.44 5.94 -11.96
C ASP A 10 20.59 4.97 -12.81
N THR A 11 21.21 4.38 -13.83
CA THR A 11 20.53 3.50 -14.80
C THR A 11 20.28 2.10 -14.22
N THR A 12 20.67 1.89 -12.96
CA THR A 12 20.50 0.64 -12.25
C THR A 12 19.02 0.39 -12.00
N ARG A 13 18.48 -0.68 -12.60
CA ARG A 13 17.09 -1.08 -12.38
C ARG A 13 16.95 -1.63 -10.96
N LEU A 14 15.85 -1.26 -10.30
CA LEU A 14 15.47 -1.87 -9.03
C LEU A 14 15.00 -3.32 -9.26
N SER A 15 15.10 -4.13 -8.20
CA SER A 15 14.68 -5.54 -8.21
C SER A 15 13.17 -5.68 -8.38
N ASP A 16 12.73 -6.40 -9.41
CA ASP A 16 11.33 -6.65 -9.75
C ASP A 16 10.87 -8.09 -9.47
N GLY A 17 11.62 -8.81 -8.63
CA GLY A 17 11.33 -10.19 -8.21
C GLY A 17 10.05 -10.33 -7.36
N PRO A 18 9.66 -11.56 -6.99
CA PRO A 18 8.48 -11.78 -6.16
C PRO A 18 8.70 -11.36 -4.70
N ASP A 19 9.94 -11.42 -4.22
CA ASP A 19 10.28 -11.18 -2.81
C ASP A 19 10.56 -9.70 -2.53
N TRP A 20 10.38 -9.30 -1.27
CA TRP A 20 10.71 -7.97 -0.77
C TRP A 20 11.44 -8.05 0.57
N THR A 21 12.18 -6.99 0.91
CA THR A 21 12.82 -6.79 2.22
C THR A 21 12.60 -5.35 2.67
N PHE A 22 12.72 -5.07 3.97
CA PHE A 22 12.60 -3.68 4.46
C PHE A 22 13.59 -2.74 3.77
N ASP A 23 14.84 -3.17 3.57
CA ASP A 23 15.83 -2.38 2.83
C ASP A 23 15.39 -2.08 1.40
N LEU A 24 14.77 -3.07 0.72
CA LEU A 24 14.27 -2.88 -0.64
C LEU A 24 13.05 -1.94 -0.67
N LEU A 25 12.16 -2.05 0.32
CA LEU A 25 11.03 -1.12 0.48
C LEU A 25 11.54 0.32 0.67
N ASP A 26 12.57 0.53 1.48
CA ASP A 26 13.17 1.86 1.68
C ASP A 26 13.77 2.44 0.39
N VAL A 27 14.43 1.60 -0.42
CA VAL A 27 14.95 2.00 -1.74
C VAL A 27 13.82 2.40 -2.68
N TYR A 28 12.76 1.59 -2.75
CA TYR A 28 11.59 1.92 -3.57
C TYR A 28 10.89 3.19 -3.09
N LEU A 29 10.73 3.36 -1.79
CA LEU A 29 10.11 4.54 -1.19
C LEU A 29 10.90 5.80 -1.53
N ALA A 30 12.23 5.77 -1.45
CA ALA A 30 13.08 6.90 -1.83
C ALA A 30 12.96 7.28 -3.31
N GLU A 31 12.89 6.30 -4.21
CA GLU A 31 12.71 6.58 -5.64
C GLU A 31 11.30 7.07 -5.98
N ILE A 32 10.27 6.52 -5.34
CA ILE A 32 8.89 7.01 -5.48
C ILE A 32 8.80 8.45 -4.95
N ASP A 33 9.41 8.76 -3.81
CA ASP A 33 9.48 10.11 -3.25
C ASP A 33 10.12 11.11 -4.21
N ARG A 34 11.25 10.72 -4.83
CA ARG A 34 11.95 11.53 -5.84
C ARG A 34 11.03 11.85 -7.02
N VAL A 35 10.27 10.87 -7.50
CA VAL A 35 9.32 11.05 -8.61
C VAL A 35 8.10 11.86 -8.17
N ALA A 36 7.56 11.63 -6.98
CA ALA A 36 6.43 12.39 -6.45
C ALA A 36 6.75 13.89 -6.32
N LYS A 37 7.97 14.21 -5.86
CA LYS A 37 8.50 15.59 -5.81
C LYS A 37 8.63 16.21 -7.21
N LEU A 38 9.02 15.43 -8.22
CA LEU A 38 9.06 15.89 -9.61
C LEU A 38 7.67 16.29 -10.12
N TYR A 39 6.63 15.55 -9.72
CA TYR A 39 5.23 15.87 -10.01
C TYR A 39 4.59 16.88 -9.03
N GLN A 40 5.37 17.41 -8.07
CA GLN A 40 4.91 18.39 -7.09
C GLN A 40 3.72 17.92 -6.24
N LEU A 41 3.67 16.62 -5.92
CA LEU A 41 2.66 16.09 -5.00
C LEU A 41 2.91 16.64 -3.60
N ASP A 42 1.94 17.37 -3.06
CA ASP A 42 1.93 17.79 -1.67
C ASP A 42 1.24 16.73 -0.81
N THR A 43 1.96 16.11 0.13
CA THR A 43 1.49 14.97 0.94
C THR A 43 1.65 15.25 2.44
N TYR A 44 0.88 14.55 3.27
CA TYR A 44 1.22 14.39 4.69
C TYR A 44 2.38 13.39 4.83
N PRO A 45 3.14 13.43 5.94
CA PRO A 45 4.08 12.36 6.26
C PRO A 45 3.36 11.01 6.23
N HIS A 46 3.92 10.02 5.55
CA HIS A 46 3.37 8.66 5.51
C HIS A 46 3.96 7.82 6.64
N GLN A 47 3.10 7.04 7.29
CA GLN A 47 3.45 5.96 8.20
C GLN A 47 3.09 4.64 7.54
N ILE A 48 4.10 3.88 7.14
CA ILE A 48 3.94 2.63 6.39
C ILE A 48 4.11 1.47 7.37
N GLU A 49 3.12 0.59 7.42
CA GLU A 49 3.12 -0.60 8.26
C GLU A 49 2.84 -1.83 7.40
N VAL A 50 3.66 -2.88 7.52
CA VAL A 50 3.38 -4.15 6.84
C VAL A 50 2.59 -5.04 7.79
N ILE A 51 1.49 -5.61 7.29
CA ILE A 51 0.57 -6.43 8.08
C ILE A 51 0.31 -7.78 7.41
N THR A 52 0.00 -8.78 8.24
CA THR A 52 -0.40 -10.10 7.77
C THR A 52 -1.85 -10.11 7.29
N SER A 53 -2.23 -11.12 6.50
CA SER A 53 -3.65 -11.35 6.13
C SER A 53 -4.61 -11.38 7.32
N GLU A 54 -4.19 -11.94 8.46
CA GLU A 54 -5.00 -11.99 9.68
C GLU A 54 -5.24 -10.59 10.25
N GLN A 55 -4.17 -9.79 10.37
CA GLN A 55 -4.25 -8.41 10.83
C GLN A 55 -5.08 -7.54 9.88
N MET A 56 -5.05 -7.79 8.57
CA MET A 56 -5.91 -7.10 7.61
C MET A 56 -7.39 -7.41 7.87
N MET A 57 -7.74 -8.68 8.09
CA MET A 57 -9.13 -9.05 8.41
C MET A 57 -9.59 -8.41 9.73
N ASP A 58 -8.72 -8.36 10.74
CA ASP A 58 -8.99 -7.71 12.01
C ASP A 58 -9.19 -6.19 11.85
N ALA A 59 -8.33 -5.53 11.08
CA ALA A 59 -8.45 -4.12 10.75
C ALA A 59 -9.76 -3.81 10.02
N TYR A 60 -10.15 -4.63 9.03
CA TYR A 60 -11.43 -4.50 8.34
C TYR A 60 -12.65 -4.65 9.26
N SER A 61 -12.56 -5.58 10.22
CA SER A 61 -13.63 -5.78 11.21
C SER A 61 -13.74 -4.61 12.19
N SER A 62 -12.63 -3.96 12.51
CA SER A 62 -12.53 -2.90 13.52
C SER A 62 -12.83 -1.49 12.98
N VAL A 63 -12.45 -1.20 11.74
CA VAL A 63 -12.62 0.13 11.11
C VAL A 63 -14.03 0.31 10.53
N GLY A 64 -14.82 -0.76 10.45
CA GLY A 64 -16.19 -0.74 9.92
C GLY A 64 -16.18 -0.71 8.39
N MET A 65 -16.41 -1.87 7.77
CA MET A 65 -16.56 -1.98 6.31
C MET A 65 -17.52 -0.92 5.74
N PRO A 66 -17.28 -0.44 4.49
CA PRO A 66 -18.35 0.19 3.73
C PRO A 66 -19.49 -0.82 3.61
N ILE A 67 -20.60 -0.46 4.25
CA ILE A 67 -21.85 -1.19 4.46
C ILE A 67 -22.18 -2.16 3.30
N ASN A 68 -22.10 -3.48 3.50
CA ASN A 68 -23.14 -4.43 3.05
C ASN A 68 -23.10 -5.90 3.57
N TYR A 69 -22.72 -6.17 4.83
CA TYR A 69 -23.07 -7.46 5.44
C TYR A 69 -23.80 -7.25 6.77
N PRO A 70 -25.14 -7.39 6.80
CA PRO A 70 -25.88 -7.29 8.04
C PRO A 70 -25.54 -8.51 8.90
N HIS A 71 -25.00 -8.22 10.07
CA HIS A 71 -25.05 -9.05 11.27
C HIS A 71 -24.02 -10.20 11.40
N TRP A 72 -23.44 -10.26 12.59
CA TRP A 72 -22.45 -11.17 13.19
C TRP A 72 -22.81 -12.67 13.20
N SER A 73 -23.72 -13.13 12.34
CA SER A 73 -24.15 -14.52 12.21
C SER A 73 -23.34 -15.35 11.20
N PHE A 74 -22.12 -14.93 10.87
CA PHE A 74 -21.33 -15.54 9.77
C PHE A 74 -20.00 -16.16 10.18
N GLY A 75 -19.85 -16.66 11.42
CA GLY A 75 -18.69 -17.47 11.80
C GLY A 75 -18.42 -18.66 10.86
N LYS A 76 -19.46 -19.23 10.21
CA LYS A 76 -19.29 -20.29 9.20
C LYS A 76 -18.84 -19.80 7.82
N LYS A 77 -19.21 -18.57 7.43
CA LYS A 77 -18.77 -18.00 6.14
C LYS A 77 -17.38 -17.38 6.28
N PHE A 78 -17.02 -16.86 7.46
CA PHE A 78 -15.64 -16.50 7.81
C PHE A 78 -14.67 -17.67 7.58
N ILE A 79 -14.98 -18.87 8.07
CA ILE A 79 -14.17 -20.08 7.85
C ILE A 79 -14.13 -20.51 6.37
N GLU A 80 -15.24 -20.30 5.65
CA GLU A 80 -15.34 -20.64 4.22
C GLU A 80 -14.52 -19.67 3.35
N THR A 81 -14.53 -18.38 3.69
CA THR A 81 -13.66 -17.41 3.05
C THR A 81 -12.20 -17.63 3.45
N GLU A 82 -11.88 -17.87 4.73
CA GLU A 82 -10.53 -18.25 5.20
C GLU A 82 -9.95 -19.47 4.45
N ARG A 83 -10.79 -20.48 4.15
CA ARG A 83 -10.41 -21.64 3.33
C ARG A 83 -10.22 -21.31 1.85
N LEU A 84 -11.06 -20.47 1.26
CA LEU A 84 -10.89 -19.99 -0.12
C LEU A 84 -9.65 -19.07 -0.24
N TYR A 85 -9.30 -18.35 0.82
CA TYR A 85 -8.12 -17.48 0.92
C TYR A 85 -6.82 -18.26 1.05
N LYS A 86 -6.76 -19.29 1.92
CA LYS A 86 -5.64 -20.26 1.96
C LYS A 86 -5.44 -21.02 0.64
N HIS A 87 -6.40 -20.94 -0.29
CA HIS A 87 -6.33 -21.53 -1.62
C HIS A 87 -6.20 -20.49 -2.76
N GLY A 88 -5.88 -19.23 -2.45
CA GLY A 88 -5.40 -18.27 -3.44
C GLY A 88 -6.46 -17.49 -4.22
N GLN A 89 -7.69 -17.35 -3.71
CA GLN A 89 -8.67 -16.45 -4.34
C GLN A 89 -8.45 -14.98 -3.95
N GLN A 90 -8.08 -14.18 -4.96
CA GLN A 90 -7.93 -12.72 -4.94
C GLN A 90 -9.23 -12.04 -4.46
N GLY A 91 -9.24 -11.52 -3.24
CA GLY A 91 -10.39 -10.78 -2.70
C GLY A 91 -10.08 -9.90 -1.48
N LEU A 92 -8.82 -9.78 -1.09
CA LEU A 92 -8.35 -8.82 -0.08
C LEU A 92 -7.78 -7.60 -0.79
N ALA A 93 -7.90 -6.42 -0.18
CA ALA A 93 -7.24 -5.23 -0.70
C ALA A 93 -5.73 -5.40 -0.59
N TYR A 94 -4.98 -4.77 -1.50
CA TYR A 94 -3.53 -4.76 -1.44
C TYR A 94 -3.01 -3.85 -0.31
N GLU A 95 -3.90 -2.99 0.20
CA GLU A 95 -3.65 -1.99 1.20
C GLU A 95 -4.89 -1.57 2.01
N ILE A 96 -4.67 -1.00 3.19
CA ILE A 96 -5.64 -0.13 3.89
C ILE A 96 -5.00 1.24 4.10
N VAL A 97 -5.76 2.30 3.81
CA VAL A 97 -5.27 3.69 3.95
C VAL A 97 -6.16 4.45 4.94
N ILE A 98 -5.55 5.03 5.96
CA ILE A 98 -6.18 5.98 6.86
C ILE A 98 -5.66 7.37 6.51
N ASN A 99 -6.56 8.20 5.96
CA ASN A 99 -6.26 9.57 5.54
C ASN A 99 -6.22 10.51 6.76
N SER A 100 -5.15 10.41 7.53
CA SER A 100 -4.83 11.26 8.68
C SER A 100 -3.53 12.03 8.48
N ASN A 101 -3.09 12.78 9.50
CA ASN A 101 -1.76 13.38 9.54
C ASN A 101 -1.02 12.86 10.79
N PRO A 102 -0.11 11.88 10.65
CA PRO A 102 0.41 11.29 9.40
C PRO A 102 -0.61 10.41 8.67
N CYS A 103 -0.43 10.22 7.36
CA CYS A 103 -1.22 9.29 6.55
C CYS A 103 -0.74 7.86 6.84
N ILE A 104 -1.62 6.98 7.32
CA ILE A 104 -1.24 5.62 7.69
C ILE A 104 -1.60 4.68 6.53
N ALA A 105 -0.62 3.93 6.05
CA ALA A 105 -0.79 2.95 4.98
C ALA A 105 -0.35 1.57 5.46
N TYR A 106 -1.30 0.64 5.48
CA TYR A 106 -1.06 -0.76 5.78
C TYR A 106 -0.84 -1.53 4.48
N LEU A 107 0.31 -2.17 4.34
CA LEU A 107 0.73 -2.95 3.18
C LEU A 107 0.62 -4.44 3.51
N MET A 108 0.08 -5.23 2.60
CA MET A 108 0.01 -6.69 2.78
C MET A 108 1.38 -7.34 2.64
N GLU A 109 1.75 -8.24 3.56
CA GLU A 109 3.03 -8.95 3.51
C GLU A 109 3.14 -9.88 2.30
N GLU A 110 2.02 -10.38 1.79
CA GLU A 110 1.94 -11.28 0.64
C GLU A 110 2.08 -10.57 -0.71
N ASN A 111 2.14 -9.24 -0.71
CA ASN A 111 2.39 -8.45 -1.91
C ASN A 111 3.81 -8.71 -2.45
N THR A 112 3.94 -8.86 -3.76
CA THR A 112 5.25 -8.81 -4.42
C THR A 112 5.87 -7.42 -4.29
N ILE A 113 7.19 -7.27 -4.45
CA ILE A 113 7.82 -5.94 -4.38
C ILE A 113 7.19 -4.94 -5.37
N THR A 114 6.80 -5.41 -6.55
CA THR A 114 6.13 -4.59 -7.57
C THR A 114 4.73 -4.14 -7.12
N MET A 115 4.01 -4.98 -6.38
CA MET A 115 2.73 -4.61 -5.78
C MET A 115 2.94 -3.65 -4.61
N GLN A 116 3.95 -3.87 -3.76
CA GLN A 116 4.31 -2.93 -2.69
C GLN A 116 4.64 -1.54 -3.26
N ALA A 117 5.44 -1.49 -4.33
CA ALA A 117 5.78 -0.25 -5.00
C ALA A 117 4.55 0.45 -5.60
N LEU A 118 3.63 -0.31 -6.22
CA LEU A 118 2.37 0.22 -6.73
C LEU A 118 1.53 0.83 -5.61
N VAL A 119 1.34 0.09 -4.51
CA VAL A 119 0.60 0.55 -3.33
C VAL A 119 1.24 1.79 -2.72
N MET A 120 2.56 1.83 -2.55
CA MET A 120 3.25 3.02 -2.04
C MET A 120 2.98 4.24 -2.92
N ALA A 121 3.18 4.11 -4.24
CA ALA A 121 2.94 5.22 -5.16
C ALA A 121 1.46 5.65 -5.19
N HIS A 122 0.54 4.68 -5.21
CA HIS A 122 -0.90 4.91 -5.30
C HIS A 122 -1.48 5.50 -4.00
N ALA A 123 -1.29 4.82 -2.88
CA ALA A 123 -1.89 5.15 -1.61
C ALA A 123 -1.09 6.20 -0.83
N CYS A 124 0.22 5.96 -0.62
CA CYS A 124 1.03 6.82 0.24
C CYS A 124 1.29 8.21 -0.37
N TYR A 125 1.27 8.30 -1.71
CA TYR A 125 1.47 9.56 -2.43
C TYR A 125 0.21 10.04 -3.16
N GLY A 126 -0.40 9.20 -4.01
CA GLY A 126 -1.56 9.59 -4.81
C GLY A 126 -2.78 9.97 -3.97
N HIS A 127 -3.31 9.02 -3.19
CA HIS A 127 -4.45 9.27 -2.29
C HIS A 127 -4.10 10.35 -1.27
N ASN A 128 -2.97 10.22 -0.58
CA ASN A 128 -2.51 11.20 0.41
C ASN A 128 -2.50 12.63 -0.14
N SER A 129 -1.93 12.84 -1.33
CA SER A 129 -1.90 14.17 -1.93
C SER A 129 -3.28 14.69 -2.30
N PHE A 130 -4.14 13.81 -2.84
CA PHE A 130 -5.52 14.17 -3.12
C PHE A 130 -6.27 14.57 -1.84
N PHE A 131 -6.17 13.77 -0.77
CA PHE A 131 -6.85 14.02 0.50
C PHE A 131 -6.34 15.27 1.22
N LYS A 132 -5.03 15.57 1.15
CA LYS A 132 -4.48 16.79 1.75
C LYS A 132 -5.04 18.07 1.13
N ASN A 133 -5.42 18.01 -0.14
CA ASN A 133 -5.87 19.17 -0.91
C ASN A 133 -7.41 19.28 -1.04
N ASN A 134 -8.18 18.41 -0.37
CA ASN A 134 -9.65 18.49 -0.27
C ASN A 134 -10.06 18.90 1.15
#